data_AF-V6K7K1-F1
#
_entry.id   AF-V6K7K1-F1
#
_cell.length_a   1.000
_cell.length_b   1.000
_cell.length_c   1.000
_cell.angle_alpha   90.00
_cell.angle_beta   90.00
_cell.angle_gamma   90.00
#
_symmetry.space_group_name_H-M   'P 1'
#
loop_
_entity.id
_entity.type
_entity.pdbx_description
1 polymer ?
#
loop_
_entity_poly.entity_id
_entity_poly.type
_entity_poly.pdbx_seq_one_letter_code
_entity_poly.pdbx_strand_id
1 'polypeptide(L)'
;MTLAQAPLLVDGARHSAQTFRMMIKDLSRGAEGVTEAADLKVTPLPVPGGGVQVADGSAVIRGKANAWQGSYTAYNIGSATVPIAPTGATPRSDLIVLRVSDPEFEGGLDPTKDAINYFDVIPNVSPTTTSVPKGVTGIAIARVDLPANTGTVTSGMIRDLRRVANPRRERTLYTAYPTKLSKAFRDDDQWHDWPPEARWTIPVPDWATKLIVTVTIAGLRMDYDSLLGKLRLIFGTVQGQHTMVDDNQGKVVRRSTAIVADTLTLPADYRGTSQVLYLQANMSKNWKGDLGTDAGTSIIADVEFTEGPV
;
A
#
# COMPACT_ATOMS: atom_id res chain seq x y z
N MET A 1 -25.48 20.05 -23.89
CA MET A 1 -24.39 20.47 -24.82
C MET A 1 -23.49 19.25 -25.03
N THR A 2 -23.05 18.96 -26.26
CA THR A 2 -22.36 17.69 -26.61
C THR A 2 -20.83 17.77 -26.62
N LEU A 3 -20.24 18.95 -26.85
CA LEU A 3 -18.78 19.18 -26.82
C LEU A 3 -18.48 20.55 -26.19
N ALA A 4 -17.60 20.60 -25.19
CA ALA A 4 -17.10 21.85 -24.62
C ALA A 4 -16.27 22.61 -25.66
N GLN A 5 -16.65 23.86 -25.96
CA GLN A 5 -16.07 24.65 -27.06
C GLN A 5 -14.79 25.41 -26.70
N ALA A 6 -14.47 25.54 -25.41
CA ALA A 6 -13.28 26.23 -24.92
C ALA A 6 -12.28 25.21 -24.35
N PRO A 7 -11.27 24.78 -25.13
CA PRO A 7 -10.14 24.05 -24.59
C PRO A 7 -9.48 24.83 -23.46
N LEU A 8 -8.94 24.14 -22.46
CA LEU A 8 -8.34 24.79 -21.29
C LEU A 8 -7.13 25.65 -21.70
N LEU A 9 -7.01 26.86 -21.12
CA LEU A 9 -5.90 27.81 -21.31
C LEU A 9 -5.78 28.39 -22.75
N VAL A 10 -6.89 28.53 -23.46
CA VAL A 10 -6.94 29.29 -24.73
C VAL A 10 -7.19 30.76 -24.44
N ASP A 11 -6.33 31.63 -24.97
CA ASP A 11 -6.45 33.08 -24.80
C ASP A 11 -7.82 33.60 -25.28
N GLY A 12 -8.41 34.54 -24.52
CA GLY A 12 -9.74 35.08 -24.76
C GLY A 12 -10.93 34.15 -24.41
N ALA A 13 -10.70 32.90 -24.03
CA ALA A 13 -11.76 31.97 -23.64
C ALA A 13 -12.15 32.08 -22.15
N ARG A 14 -13.41 31.74 -21.82
CA ARG A 14 -13.89 31.59 -20.42
C ARG A 14 -14.02 30.11 -20.07
N HIS A 15 -13.60 29.74 -18.87
CA HIS A 15 -13.66 28.35 -18.39
C HIS A 15 -14.60 28.22 -17.20
N SER A 16 -15.41 27.16 -17.19
CA SER A 16 -16.28 26.84 -16.06
C SER A 16 -15.52 26.05 -14.99
N ALA A 17 -16.07 25.98 -13.78
CA ALA A 17 -15.56 25.09 -12.74
C ALA A 17 -15.54 23.62 -13.19
N GLN A 18 -16.45 23.22 -14.08
CA GLN A 18 -16.46 21.89 -14.67
C GLN A 18 -15.19 21.59 -15.47
N THR A 19 -14.66 22.54 -16.25
CA THR A 19 -13.43 22.34 -17.02
C THR A 19 -12.23 22.05 -16.10
N PHE A 20 -12.08 22.78 -15.00
CA PHE A 20 -11.01 22.53 -14.03
C PHE A 20 -11.15 21.20 -13.29
N ARG A 21 -12.39 20.78 -12.97
CA ARG A 21 -12.62 19.45 -12.39
C ARG A 21 -12.30 18.31 -13.36
N MET A 22 -12.51 18.53 -14.66
CA MET A 22 -12.06 17.59 -15.68
C MET A 22 -10.53 17.54 -15.78
N MET A 23 -9.84 18.69 -15.68
CA MET A 23 -8.37 18.70 -15.57
C MET A 23 -7.87 17.91 -14.37
N ILE A 24 -8.46 18.09 -13.17
CA ILE A 24 -8.09 17.32 -11.97
C ILE A 24 -8.32 15.82 -12.19
N LYS A 25 -9.44 15.45 -12.81
CA LYS A 25 -9.74 14.05 -13.18
C LYS A 25 -8.64 13.49 -14.10
N ASP A 26 -8.22 14.25 -15.11
CA ASP A 26 -7.22 13.78 -16.07
C ASP A 26 -5.82 13.67 -15.43
N LEU A 27 -5.41 14.67 -14.65
CA LEU A 27 -4.15 14.67 -13.89
C LEU A 27 -4.09 13.53 -12.87
N SER A 28 -5.23 13.19 -12.27
CA SER A 28 -5.35 12.07 -11.34
C SER A 28 -5.59 10.72 -12.03
N ARG A 29 -5.61 10.67 -13.37
CA ARG A 29 -5.95 9.46 -14.15
C ARG A 29 -7.31 8.85 -13.75
N GLY A 30 -8.23 9.69 -13.26
CA GLY A 30 -9.54 9.31 -12.76
C GLY A 30 -9.54 8.59 -11.40
N ALA A 31 -8.41 8.57 -10.70
CA ALA A 31 -8.28 7.99 -9.37
C ALA A 31 -8.80 8.95 -8.27
N GLU A 32 -9.08 8.39 -7.10
CA GLU A 32 -9.46 9.14 -5.89
C GLU A 32 -8.70 8.58 -4.69
N GLY A 33 -8.49 9.42 -3.68
CA GLY A 33 -7.71 9.08 -2.49
C GLY A 33 -6.96 10.28 -1.93
N VAL A 34 -6.15 10.02 -0.90
CA VAL A 34 -5.23 11.02 -0.34
C VAL A 34 -4.06 11.26 -1.29
N THR A 35 -3.43 12.43 -1.22
CA THR A 35 -2.35 12.78 -2.15
C THR A 35 -1.04 12.10 -1.76
N GLU A 36 -0.70 12.10 -0.46
CA GLU A 36 0.48 11.44 0.08
C GLU A 36 0.13 10.44 1.19
N ALA A 37 1.06 9.54 1.50
CA ALA A 37 0.90 8.49 2.50
C ALA A 37 0.38 8.97 3.89
N ALA A 38 0.88 10.11 4.37
CA ALA A 38 0.57 10.63 5.70
C ALA A 38 -0.71 11.47 5.74
N ASP A 39 -1.19 11.95 4.59
CA ASP A 39 -2.27 12.92 4.47
C ASP A 39 -3.56 12.44 5.13
N LEU A 40 -4.21 13.34 5.88
CA LEU A 40 -5.54 13.15 6.45
C LEU A 40 -5.67 11.93 7.38
N LYS A 41 -4.56 11.54 8.04
CA LYS A 41 -4.56 10.43 8.98
C LYS A 41 -5.57 10.67 10.10
N VAL A 42 -6.41 9.67 10.36
CA VAL A 42 -7.36 9.70 11.47
C VAL A 42 -6.72 9.04 12.69
N THR A 43 -6.71 9.76 13.81
CA THR A 43 -6.17 9.30 15.09
C THR A 43 -7.15 9.61 16.23
N PRO A 44 -7.02 8.95 17.39
CA PRO A 44 -7.77 9.37 18.58
C PRO A 44 -7.41 10.81 18.97
N LEU A 45 -8.31 11.47 19.69
CA LEU A 45 -7.99 12.77 20.27
C LEU A 45 -6.80 12.66 21.25
N PRO A 46 -5.89 13.66 21.29
CA PRO A 46 -4.79 13.68 22.26
C PRO A 46 -5.28 13.66 23.71
N VAL A 47 -6.44 14.26 23.96
CA VAL A 47 -7.18 14.15 25.22
C VAL A 47 -8.33 13.17 24.99
N PRO A 48 -8.42 12.07 25.77
CA PRO A 48 -9.49 11.09 25.62
C PRO A 48 -10.88 11.71 25.62
N GLY A 49 -11.66 11.45 24.56
CA GLY A 49 -13.00 12.03 24.39
C GLY A 49 -13.80 11.43 23.23
N GLY A 50 -15.01 11.96 23.03
CA GLY A 50 -15.97 11.53 22.00
C GLY A 50 -15.66 12.15 20.64
N GLY A 51 -14.58 11.71 20.00
CA GLY A 51 -14.18 12.19 18.68
C GLY A 51 -12.86 11.62 18.20
N VAL A 52 -12.46 12.05 17.01
CA VAL A 52 -11.17 11.75 16.40
C VAL A 52 -10.51 13.03 15.90
N GLN A 53 -9.20 12.96 15.71
CA GLN A 53 -8.41 13.99 15.06
C GLN A 53 -8.06 13.56 13.65
N VAL A 54 -8.31 14.42 12.67
CA VAL A 54 -7.85 14.26 11.28
C VAL A 54 -6.64 15.18 11.08
N ALA A 55 -5.53 14.59 10.65
CA ALA A 55 -4.29 15.33 10.38
C ALA A 55 -4.42 16.26 9.16
N ASP A 56 -3.37 17.05 8.93
CA ASP A 56 -3.20 17.84 7.72
C ASP A 56 -2.97 16.95 6.50
N GLY A 57 -3.06 17.55 5.32
CA GLY A 57 -2.84 16.86 4.05
C GLY A 57 -3.96 17.12 3.05
N SER A 58 -3.90 16.41 1.93
CA SER A 58 -4.79 16.64 0.80
C SER A 58 -5.32 15.36 0.18
N ALA A 59 -6.32 15.50 -0.68
CA ALA A 59 -6.96 14.42 -1.38
C ALA A 59 -7.50 14.85 -2.74
N VAL A 60 -7.62 13.86 -3.63
CA VAL A 60 -8.41 13.92 -4.85
C VAL A 60 -9.71 13.17 -4.63
N ILE A 61 -10.85 13.83 -4.89
CA ILE A 61 -12.18 13.28 -4.68
C ILE A 61 -12.89 13.21 -6.02
N ARG A 62 -13.31 12.00 -6.42
CA ARG A 62 -14.07 11.84 -7.66
C ARG A 62 -15.54 12.24 -7.43
N GLY A 63 -16.06 13.08 -8.32
CA GLY A 63 -17.47 13.42 -8.38
C GLY A 63 -18.34 12.18 -8.61
N LYS A 64 -19.36 11.98 -7.76
CA LYS A 64 -20.24 10.81 -7.78
C LYS A 64 -21.73 11.17 -7.94
N ALA A 65 -22.09 12.45 -7.81
CA ALA A 65 -23.46 12.91 -8.02
C ALA A 65 -23.87 12.88 -9.51
N ASN A 66 -22.91 13.04 -10.42
CA ASN A 66 -23.14 12.96 -11.87
C ASN A 66 -21.90 12.40 -12.61
N ALA A 67 -22.12 11.69 -13.72
CA ALA A 67 -21.07 11.10 -14.54
C ALA A 67 -20.00 12.10 -15.03
N TRP A 68 -20.39 13.36 -15.24
CA TRP A 68 -19.52 14.44 -15.76
C TRP A 68 -19.18 15.51 -14.73
N GLN A 69 -19.31 15.20 -13.43
CA GLN A 69 -18.98 16.12 -12.34
C GLN A 69 -17.46 16.39 -12.22
N GLY A 70 -16.63 15.49 -12.76
CA GLY A 70 -15.16 15.61 -12.72
C GLY A 70 -14.57 15.15 -11.39
N SER A 71 -13.44 15.73 -10.98
CA SER A 71 -12.79 15.45 -9.70
C SER A 71 -12.37 16.75 -9.00
N TYR A 72 -12.32 16.71 -7.68
CA TYR A 72 -11.99 17.85 -6.82
C TYR A 72 -10.66 17.61 -6.12
N THR A 73 -10.00 18.70 -5.76
CA THR A 73 -8.95 18.67 -4.75
C THR A 73 -9.53 19.21 -3.44
N ALA A 74 -9.16 18.59 -2.34
CA ALA A 74 -9.56 19.00 -1.00
C ALA A 74 -8.34 18.89 -0.09
N TYR A 75 -8.20 19.80 0.86
CA TYR A 75 -7.08 19.79 1.80
C TYR A 75 -7.50 20.28 3.18
N ASN A 76 -6.74 19.86 4.17
CA ASN A 76 -6.84 20.29 5.56
C ASN A 76 -5.48 20.87 5.99
N ILE A 77 -5.49 22.03 6.64
CA ILE A 77 -4.28 22.67 7.17
C ILE A 77 -4.31 22.55 8.69
N GLY A 78 -3.29 21.90 9.25
CA GLY A 78 -3.27 21.52 10.66
C GLY A 78 -4.25 20.39 10.96
N SER A 79 -4.72 20.29 12.21
CA SER A 79 -5.60 19.19 12.62
C SER A 79 -7.06 19.62 12.77
N ALA A 80 -7.99 18.80 12.30
CA ALA A 80 -9.42 18.99 12.52
C ALA A 80 -9.96 17.97 13.54
N THR A 81 -10.83 18.41 14.44
CA THR A 81 -11.54 17.52 15.36
C THR A 81 -12.90 17.15 14.77
N VAL A 82 -13.15 15.85 14.63
CA VAL A 82 -14.42 15.32 14.15
C VAL A 82 -15.14 14.66 15.33
N PRO A 83 -16.29 15.21 15.77
CA PRO A 83 -17.02 14.64 16.88
C PRO A 83 -17.65 13.29 16.48
N ILE A 84 -17.61 12.34 17.40
CA ILE A 84 -18.24 11.02 17.23
C ILE A 84 -19.19 10.83 18.40
N ALA A 85 -20.47 10.61 18.10
CA ALA A 85 -21.47 10.40 19.14
C ALA A 85 -21.14 9.13 19.96
N PRO A 86 -21.44 9.08 21.28
CA PRO A 86 -21.26 7.85 22.05
C PRO A 86 -22.23 6.75 21.60
N THR A 87 -21.92 5.50 21.94
CA THR A 87 -22.83 4.36 21.78
C THR A 87 -23.57 4.04 23.07
N GLY A 88 -24.81 3.57 22.93
CA GLY A 88 -25.56 2.93 24.02
C GLY A 88 -25.27 1.42 24.07
N ALA A 89 -26.27 0.61 24.43
CA ALA A 89 -26.12 -0.84 24.60
C ALA A 89 -25.74 -1.61 23.31
N THR A 90 -25.90 -1.01 22.14
CA THR A 90 -25.62 -1.65 20.84
C THR A 90 -24.32 -1.11 20.24
N PRO A 91 -23.38 -1.97 19.81
CA PRO A 91 -22.19 -1.53 19.07
C PRO A 91 -22.58 -1.00 17.69
N ARG A 92 -21.76 -0.10 17.12
CA ARG A 92 -21.95 0.37 15.74
C ARG A 92 -20.63 0.77 15.08
N SER A 93 -20.63 0.84 13.76
CA SER A 93 -19.52 1.43 13.01
C SER A 93 -19.95 2.75 12.39
N ASP A 94 -19.09 3.76 12.48
CA ASP A 94 -19.30 5.08 11.88
C ASP A 94 -18.21 5.33 10.82
N LEU A 95 -18.58 5.83 9.63
CA LEU A 95 -17.65 6.11 8.53
C LEU A 95 -17.28 7.60 8.53
N ILE A 96 -15.98 7.89 8.55
CA ILE A 96 -15.46 9.25 8.44
C ILE A 96 -15.10 9.50 6.98
N VAL A 97 -15.65 10.57 6.42
CA VAL A 97 -15.59 10.89 5.00
C VAL A 97 -15.07 12.32 4.83
N LEU A 98 -14.12 12.52 3.93
CA LEU A 98 -13.87 13.85 3.39
C LEU A 98 -14.82 14.05 2.21
N ARG A 99 -15.79 14.96 2.38
CA ARG A 99 -16.92 15.13 1.47
C ARG A 99 -16.87 16.49 0.80
N VAL A 100 -17.25 16.51 -0.47
CA VAL A 100 -17.51 17.73 -1.24
C VAL A 100 -18.99 17.76 -1.61
N SER A 101 -19.73 18.75 -1.13
CA SER A 101 -21.14 18.95 -1.49
C SER A 101 -21.25 20.12 -2.46
N ASP A 102 -21.14 19.82 -3.76
CA ASP A 102 -21.18 20.84 -4.80
C ASP A 102 -22.62 21.28 -5.12
N PRO A 103 -22.99 22.56 -4.93
CA PRO A 103 -24.32 23.08 -5.24
C PRO A 103 -24.74 22.95 -6.70
N GLU A 104 -23.79 22.91 -7.64
CA GLU A 104 -24.10 22.72 -9.06
C GLU A 104 -24.75 21.34 -9.33
N PHE A 105 -24.46 20.34 -8.48
CA PHE A 105 -24.92 18.95 -8.68
C PHE A 105 -25.83 18.45 -7.56
N GLU A 106 -25.56 18.82 -6.31
CA GLU A 106 -26.29 18.36 -5.12
C GLU A 106 -27.29 19.43 -4.62
N GLY A 107 -27.11 20.70 -5.01
CA GLY A 107 -27.97 21.82 -4.62
C GLY A 107 -27.86 22.21 -3.14
N GLY A 108 -28.60 23.27 -2.76
CA GLY A 108 -28.90 23.58 -1.36
C GLY A 108 -27.84 24.35 -0.56
N LEU A 109 -26.59 24.43 -1.02
CA LEU A 109 -25.54 25.22 -0.35
C LEU A 109 -25.14 26.45 -1.17
N ASP A 110 -24.73 27.51 -0.49
CA ASP A 110 -24.14 28.73 -1.04
C ASP A 110 -22.61 28.68 -0.83
N PRO A 111 -21.78 28.48 -1.87
CA PRO A 111 -20.33 28.40 -1.73
C PRO A 111 -19.67 29.64 -1.11
N THR A 112 -20.37 30.76 -1.04
CA THR A 112 -19.87 32.00 -0.43
C THR A 112 -20.04 32.03 1.09
N LYS A 113 -20.84 31.12 1.66
CA LYS A 113 -21.21 31.12 3.08
C LYS A 113 -21.08 29.76 3.74
N ASP A 114 -21.35 28.70 3.00
CA ASP A 114 -21.42 27.34 3.52
C ASP A 114 -20.11 26.57 3.30
N ALA A 115 -19.85 25.62 4.20
CA ALA A 115 -18.74 24.69 4.03
C ALA A 115 -19.06 23.69 2.90
N ILE A 116 -18.38 23.85 1.76
CA ILE A 116 -18.52 22.94 0.61
C ILE A 116 -17.69 21.67 0.79
N ASN A 117 -16.53 21.78 1.44
CA ASN A 117 -15.64 20.68 1.78
C ASN A 117 -15.57 20.52 3.29
N TYR A 118 -15.90 19.34 3.81
CA TYR A 118 -15.95 19.08 5.24
C TYR A 118 -15.74 17.59 5.56
N PHE A 119 -15.42 17.32 6.83
CA PHE A 119 -15.41 15.97 7.37
C PHE A 119 -16.83 15.60 7.80
N ASP A 120 -17.38 14.58 7.15
CA ASP A 120 -18.71 14.04 7.43
C ASP A 120 -18.58 12.72 8.21
N VAL A 121 -19.55 12.44 9.08
CA VAL A 121 -19.66 11.19 9.82
C VAL A 121 -20.95 10.52 9.41
N ILE A 122 -20.83 9.40 8.69
CA ILE A 122 -21.98 8.59 8.29
C ILE A 122 -22.15 7.50 9.36
N PRO A 123 -23.15 7.59 10.24
CA PRO A 123 -23.28 6.65 11.35
C PRO A 123 -23.89 5.32 10.91
N ASN A 124 -23.72 4.29 11.74
CA ASN A 124 -24.39 2.99 11.59
C ASN A 124 -24.12 2.29 10.23
N VAL A 125 -22.90 2.41 9.71
CA VAL A 125 -22.48 1.64 8.53
C VAL A 125 -22.16 0.19 8.90
N SER A 126 -22.12 -0.71 7.90
CA SER A 126 -21.60 -2.06 8.11
C SER A 126 -20.15 -2.04 8.64
N PRO A 127 -19.76 -2.97 9.54
CA PRO A 127 -18.37 -3.17 9.98
C PRO A 127 -17.41 -3.64 8.88
N THR A 128 -17.89 -3.82 7.64
CA THR A 128 -17.07 -4.12 6.46
C THR A 128 -17.07 -2.98 5.43
N THR A 129 -17.78 -1.88 5.70
CA THR A 129 -17.82 -0.73 4.79
C THR A 129 -16.43 -0.12 4.65
N THR A 130 -16.03 0.09 3.39
CA THR A 130 -14.74 0.72 3.02
C THR A 130 -14.90 1.89 2.04
N SER A 131 -16.14 2.25 1.68
CA SER A 131 -16.41 3.27 0.67
C SER A 131 -17.62 4.10 1.06
N VAL A 132 -17.67 5.34 0.56
CA VAL A 132 -18.83 6.21 0.70
C VAL A 132 -20.08 5.60 0.01
N PRO A 133 -21.29 5.91 0.49
CA PRO A 133 -22.52 5.51 -0.19
C PRO A 133 -22.58 5.99 -1.64
N LYS A 134 -23.34 5.27 -2.48
CA LYS A 134 -23.52 5.64 -3.89
C LYS A 134 -24.13 7.04 -4.00
N GLY A 135 -23.59 7.85 -4.91
CA GLY A 135 -24.04 9.23 -5.15
C GLY A 135 -23.40 10.27 -4.22
N VAL A 136 -22.74 9.86 -3.13
CA VAL A 136 -22.03 10.78 -2.24
C VAL A 136 -20.66 11.10 -2.83
N THR A 137 -20.41 12.38 -3.10
CA THR A 137 -19.11 12.86 -3.58
C THR A 137 -18.14 12.99 -2.41
N GLY A 138 -17.32 11.96 -2.20
CA GLY A 138 -16.36 11.91 -1.11
C GLY A 138 -15.46 10.69 -1.13
N ILE A 139 -14.46 10.69 -0.26
CA ILE A 139 -13.60 9.54 0.02
C ILE A 139 -13.73 9.13 1.48
N ALA A 140 -13.78 7.82 1.74
CA ALA A 140 -13.70 7.30 3.09
C ALA A 140 -12.25 7.37 3.56
N ILE A 141 -12.00 8.06 4.68
CA ILE A 141 -10.65 8.16 5.25
C ILE A 141 -10.48 7.22 6.45
N ALA A 142 -11.55 6.94 7.19
CA ALA A 142 -11.53 5.95 8.25
C ALA A 142 -12.91 5.39 8.55
N ARG A 143 -12.94 4.26 9.24
CA ARG A 143 -14.12 3.75 9.93
C ARG A 143 -13.80 3.61 11.40
N VAL A 144 -14.73 3.99 12.26
CA VAL A 144 -14.62 3.83 13.72
C VAL A 144 -15.58 2.74 14.15
N ASP A 145 -15.04 1.61 14.59
CA ASP A 145 -15.78 0.47 15.14
C ASP A 145 -15.96 0.67 16.65
N LEU A 146 -17.13 1.17 17.06
CA LEU A 146 -17.44 1.49 18.45
C LEU A 146 -18.11 0.30 19.15
N PRO A 147 -17.54 -0.22 20.24
CA PRO A 147 -18.22 -1.18 21.10
C PRO A 147 -19.47 -0.59 21.75
N ALA A 148 -20.28 -1.42 22.42
CA ALA A 148 -21.37 -0.94 23.27
C ALA A 148 -20.82 -0.06 24.42
N ASN A 149 -21.62 0.91 24.86
CA ASN A 149 -21.36 1.82 25.99
C ASN A 149 -20.02 2.56 25.91
N THR A 150 -19.65 3.03 24.72
CA THR A 150 -18.36 3.68 24.45
C THR A 150 -18.55 5.18 24.20
N GLY A 151 -17.87 6.01 25.00
CA GLY A 151 -17.81 7.47 24.83
C GLY A 151 -16.42 8.00 24.45
N THR A 152 -15.39 7.15 24.47
CA THR A 152 -14.01 7.52 24.13
C THR A 152 -13.53 6.69 22.96
N VAL A 153 -13.04 7.35 21.90
CA VAL A 153 -12.45 6.64 20.75
C VAL A 153 -10.99 6.31 21.05
N THR A 154 -10.58 5.07 20.81
CA THR A 154 -9.20 4.59 20.95
C THR A 154 -8.62 4.17 19.60
N SER A 155 -7.30 4.05 19.50
CA SER A 155 -6.63 3.69 18.23
C SER A 155 -7.09 2.33 17.70
N GLY A 156 -7.34 1.36 18.59
CA GLY A 156 -7.82 0.03 18.20
C GLY A 156 -9.23 0.00 17.58
N MET A 157 -10.02 1.07 17.78
CA MET A 157 -11.36 1.25 17.20
C MET A 157 -11.30 1.86 15.81
N ILE A 158 -10.20 2.50 15.43
CA ILE A 158 -10.04 3.19 14.14
C ILE A 158 -9.50 2.21 13.11
N ARG A 159 -10.14 2.17 11.95
CA ARG A 159 -9.69 1.45 10.76
C ARG A 159 -9.37 2.47 9.70
N ASP A 160 -8.10 2.48 9.28
CA ASP A 160 -7.66 3.33 8.18
C ASP A 160 -8.23 2.79 6.86
N LEU A 161 -8.92 3.66 6.12
CA LEU A 161 -9.51 3.35 4.83
C LEU A 161 -8.89 4.17 3.69
N ARG A 162 -7.92 5.03 4.00
CA ARG A 162 -7.25 5.87 3.02
C ARG A 162 -6.62 5.01 1.94
N ARG A 163 -6.47 5.60 0.76
CA ARG A 163 -5.69 5.07 -0.35
C ARG A 163 -5.01 6.26 -1.01
N VAL A 164 -3.77 6.11 -1.44
CA VAL A 164 -3.10 7.17 -2.20
C VAL A 164 -3.70 7.21 -3.60
N ALA A 165 -4.11 8.39 -4.08
CA ALA A 165 -4.80 8.54 -5.35
C ALA A 165 -3.91 8.10 -6.52
N ASN A 166 -2.65 8.53 -6.54
CA ASN A 166 -1.65 8.11 -7.53
C ASN A 166 -0.39 7.64 -6.82
N PRO A 167 -0.34 6.38 -6.35
CA PRO A 167 0.81 5.86 -5.64
C PRO A 167 2.07 5.95 -6.48
N ARG A 168 3.14 6.55 -5.92
CA ARG A 168 4.47 6.47 -6.51
C ARG A 168 4.92 5.01 -6.61
N ARG A 169 5.62 4.70 -7.70
CA ARG A 169 6.23 3.38 -7.93
C ARG A 169 7.62 3.55 -8.52
N GLU A 170 8.56 2.78 -8.00
CA GLU A 170 9.93 2.72 -8.49
C GLU A 170 10.34 1.26 -8.56
N ARG A 171 10.81 0.83 -9.73
CA ARG A 171 11.18 -0.56 -9.99
C ARG A 171 12.60 -0.66 -10.51
N THR A 172 13.39 -1.55 -9.91
CA THR A 172 14.79 -1.77 -10.28
C THR A 172 15.10 -3.26 -10.29
N LEU A 173 15.86 -3.69 -11.29
CA LEU A 173 16.38 -5.05 -11.39
C LEU A 173 17.80 -5.11 -10.85
N TYR A 174 18.04 -6.06 -9.96
CA TYR A 174 19.35 -6.41 -9.43
C TYR A 174 19.71 -7.82 -9.89
N THR A 175 20.98 -8.05 -10.20
CA THR A 175 21.44 -9.36 -10.67
C THR A 175 22.68 -9.83 -9.91
N ALA A 176 22.85 -11.13 -9.84
CA ALA A 176 24.05 -11.79 -9.33
C ALA A 176 24.34 -13.04 -10.16
N TYR A 177 25.63 -13.28 -10.41
CA TYR A 177 26.12 -14.40 -11.22
C TYR A 177 27.24 -15.12 -10.45
N PRO A 178 26.90 -16.14 -9.64
CA PRO A 178 27.89 -16.94 -8.93
C PRO A 178 28.92 -17.53 -9.90
N THR A 179 30.20 -17.46 -9.57
CA THR A 179 31.29 -17.98 -10.45
C THR A 179 31.89 -19.28 -9.94
N LYS A 180 31.66 -19.60 -8.67
CA LYS A 180 32.11 -20.82 -8.00
C LYS A 180 30.92 -21.54 -7.40
N LEU A 181 31.07 -22.85 -7.19
CA LEU A 181 30.04 -23.62 -6.51
C LEU A 181 29.92 -23.17 -5.06
N SER A 182 28.73 -22.66 -4.72
CA SER A 182 28.30 -22.34 -3.37
C SER A 182 27.13 -23.25 -3.01
N LYS A 183 27.19 -23.92 -1.86
CA LYS A 183 26.14 -24.83 -1.38
C LYS A 183 25.43 -24.21 -0.17
N ALA A 184 24.12 -24.37 -0.12
CA ALA A 184 23.36 -24.05 1.08
C ALA A 184 23.81 -24.96 2.23
N PHE A 185 23.78 -24.44 3.46
CA PHE A 185 24.06 -25.25 4.63
C PHE A 185 23.01 -26.36 4.76
N ARG A 186 23.44 -27.57 5.13
CA ARG A 186 22.59 -28.77 5.20
C ARG A 186 22.51 -29.32 6.62
N ASP A 187 21.53 -30.20 6.82
CA ASP A 187 21.44 -31.11 7.96
C ASP A 187 21.07 -30.53 9.35
N ASP A 188 20.50 -29.32 9.44
CA ASP A 188 20.15 -28.72 10.75
C ASP A 188 18.73 -28.14 10.88
N ASP A 189 17.93 -28.13 9.81
CA ASP A 189 16.61 -27.46 9.76
C ASP A 189 16.68 -25.96 10.16
N GLN A 190 17.83 -25.28 9.98
CA GLN A 190 18.00 -23.86 10.31
C GLN A 190 18.09 -22.97 9.06
N TRP A 191 17.81 -21.68 9.25
CA TRP A 191 17.93 -20.69 8.18
C TRP A 191 19.36 -20.15 8.12
N HIS A 192 19.95 -20.20 6.94
CA HIS A 192 21.30 -19.70 6.66
C HIS A 192 21.29 -18.72 5.49
N ASP A 193 22.08 -17.66 5.60
CA ASP A 193 22.31 -16.69 4.52
C ASP A 193 22.96 -17.40 3.32
N TRP A 194 22.23 -17.47 2.20
CA TRP A 194 22.69 -18.14 1.01
C TRP A 194 21.82 -17.79 -0.22
N PRO A 195 22.41 -17.59 -1.41
CA PRO A 195 23.85 -17.61 -1.71
C PRO A 195 24.53 -16.27 -1.40
N PRO A 196 25.85 -16.26 -1.09
CA PRO A 196 26.56 -15.04 -0.68
C PRO A 196 26.61 -13.97 -1.78
N GLU A 197 26.59 -14.36 -3.06
CA GLU A 197 26.60 -13.43 -4.19
C GLU A 197 25.26 -12.69 -4.38
N ALA A 198 24.14 -13.26 -3.91
CA ALA A 198 22.81 -12.65 -4.00
C ALA A 198 22.53 -11.75 -2.79
N ARG A 199 23.36 -10.71 -2.63
CA ARG A 199 23.26 -9.74 -1.54
C ARG A 199 23.38 -8.32 -2.11
N TRP A 200 22.27 -7.58 -2.11
CA TRP A 200 22.20 -6.24 -2.72
C TRP A 200 21.88 -5.19 -1.66
N THR A 201 22.58 -4.06 -1.69
CA THR A 201 22.22 -2.88 -0.89
C THR A 201 21.29 -2.02 -1.72
N ILE A 202 20.06 -1.84 -1.26
CA ILE A 202 18.98 -1.21 -2.01
C ILE A 202 18.59 0.09 -1.30
N PRO A 203 18.64 1.26 -1.99
CA PRO A 203 18.10 2.50 -1.45
C PRO A 203 16.57 2.43 -1.39
N VAL A 204 16.00 2.75 -0.24
CA VAL A 204 14.55 2.81 -0.02
C VAL A 204 14.10 4.25 -0.18
N PRO A 205 13.19 4.57 -1.12
CA PRO A 205 12.63 5.90 -1.25
C PRO A 205 11.98 6.39 0.05
N ASP A 206 12.04 7.69 0.31
CA ASP A 206 11.45 8.31 1.51
C ASP A 206 9.92 8.14 1.60
N TRP A 207 9.25 8.01 0.45
CA TRP A 207 7.80 7.78 0.33
C TRP A 207 7.40 6.30 0.38
N ALA A 208 8.35 5.35 0.31
CA ALA A 208 8.02 3.95 0.16
C ALA A 208 7.40 3.35 1.44
N THR A 209 6.29 2.63 1.28
CA THR A 209 5.60 1.95 2.40
C THR A 209 5.48 0.45 2.22
N LYS A 210 5.66 -0.02 0.98
CA LYS A 210 5.68 -1.44 0.64
C LYS A 210 6.81 -1.73 -0.35
N LEU A 211 7.33 -2.95 -0.25
CA LEU A 211 8.26 -3.54 -1.21
C LEU A 211 7.60 -4.78 -1.81
N ILE A 212 7.45 -4.80 -3.13
CA ILE A 212 7.13 -6.00 -3.89
C ILE A 212 8.45 -6.51 -4.45
N VAL A 213 8.80 -7.75 -4.16
CA VAL A 213 10.07 -8.34 -4.59
C VAL A 213 9.83 -9.72 -5.18
N THR A 214 10.48 -10.00 -6.31
CA THR A 214 10.55 -11.33 -6.92
C THR A 214 12.01 -11.67 -7.18
N VAL A 215 12.51 -12.71 -6.51
CA VAL A 215 13.83 -13.26 -6.76
C VAL A 215 13.69 -14.53 -7.58
N THR A 216 14.23 -14.52 -8.78
CA THR A 216 14.31 -15.68 -9.68
C THR A 216 15.72 -16.24 -9.63
N ILE A 217 15.84 -17.54 -9.34
CA ILE A 217 17.10 -18.29 -9.34
C ILE A 217 17.05 -19.26 -10.52
N ALA A 218 17.55 -18.83 -11.67
CA ALA A 218 17.58 -19.63 -12.89
C ALA A 218 18.82 -20.53 -12.89
N GLY A 219 18.62 -21.83 -13.13
CA GLY A 219 19.71 -22.80 -13.10
C GLY A 219 20.18 -23.13 -11.68
N LEU A 220 19.26 -23.10 -10.71
CA LEU A 220 19.46 -23.57 -9.34
C LEU A 220 19.90 -25.04 -9.37
N ARG A 221 21.08 -25.33 -8.83
CA ARG A 221 21.69 -26.64 -8.88
C ARG A 221 21.21 -27.50 -7.71
N MET A 222 20.94 -28.76 -8.01
CA MET A 222 20.54 -29.78 -7.04
C MET A 222 21.41 -31.02 -7.28
N ASP A 223 22.10 -31.52 -6.26
CA ASP A 223 22.94 -32.72 -6.38
C ASP A 223 23.05 -33.54 -5.08
N TYR A 224 23.96 -34.52 -5.07
CA TYR A 224 24.26 -35.45 -3.97
C TYR A 224 23.17 -36.48 -3.65
N ASP A 225 21.92 -36.07 -3.46
CA ASP A 225 20.75 -36.93 -3.23
C ASP A 225 19.44 -36.17 -3.51
N SER A 226 18.29 -36.79 -3.23
CA SER A 226 17.02 -36.07 -3.15
C SER A 226 17.06 -35.03 -2.03
N LEU A 227 16.39 -33.90 -2.23
CA LEU A 227 16.41 -32.77 -1.30
C LEU A 227 15.02 -32.25 -1.01
N LEU A 228 14.87 -31.74 0.21
CA LEU A 228 13.76 -30.91 0.62
C LEU A 228 14.33 -29.70 1.35
N GLY A 229 13.99 -28.51 0.89
CA GLY A 229 14.44 -27.27 1.46
C GLY A 229 13.43 -26.15 1.27
N LYS A 230 13.74 -25.01 1.86
CA LYS A 230 12.93 -23.80 1.79
C LYS A 230 13.83 -22.62 1.49
N LEU A 231 13.33 -21.71 0.68
CA LEU A 231 13.98 -20.44 0.37
C LEU A 231 13.10 -19.30 0.83
N ARG A 232 13.69 -18.27 1.42
CA ARG A 232 13.01 -17.01 1.74
C ARG A 232 13.90 -15.82 1.43
N LEU A 233 13.29 -14.66 1.28
CA LEU A 233 14.00 -13.39 1.18
C LEU A 233 14.03 -12.68 2.53
N ILE A 234 15.06 -11.88 2.72
CA ILE A 234 15.24 -10.98 3.86
C ILE A 234 15.54 -9.58 3.32
N PHE A 235 14.83 -8.57 3.82
CA PHE A 235 15.08 -7.17 3.51
C PHE A 235 15.34 -6.39 4.81
N GLY A 236 16.60 -6.05 5.05
CA GLY A 236 17.04 -5.55 6.36
C GLY A 236 16.79 -6.61 7.44
N THR A 237 15.82 -6.36 8.32
CA THR A 237 15.33 -7.25 9.38
C THR A 237 13.96 -7.86 9.06
N VAL A 238 13.30 -7.43 7.97
CA VAL A 238 11.99 -7.94 7.56
C VAL A 238 12.18 -9.28 6.85
N GLN A 239 11.46 -10.30 7.31
CA GLN A 239 11.51 -11.64 6.75
C GLN A 239 10.30 -11.85 5.84
N GLY A 240 10.56 -12.29 4.61
CA GLY A 240 9.50 -12.73 3.70
C GLY A 240 9.00 -14.14 4.01
N GLN A 241 7.91 -14.50 3.35
CA GLN A 241 7.42 -15.87 3.29
C GLN A 241 8.41 -16.77 2.56
N HIS A 242 8.28 -18.08 2.80
CA HIS A 242 9.15 -19.07 2.18
C HIS A 242 8.45 -19.84 1.06
N THR A 243 9.23 -20.21 0.05
CA THR A 243 8.86 -21.18 -0.98
C THR A 243 9.60 -22.48 -0.73
N MET A 244 8.95 -23.62 -0.98
CA MET A 244 9.55 -24.93 -0.88
C MET A 244 10.32 -25.30 -2.16
N VAL A 245 11.48 -25.92 -2.00
CA VAL A 245 12.23 -26.59 -3.06
C VAL A 245 12.27 -28.06 -2.71
N ASP A 246 11.64 -28.89 -3.53
CA ASP A 246 11.52 -30.34 -3.32
C ASP A 246 11.93 -31.03 -4.62
N ASP A 247 12.86 -31.97 -4.50
CA ASP A 247 13.32 -32.76 -5.62
C ASP A 247 13.67 -34.19 -5.19
N ASN A 248 12.98 -35.15 -5.82
CA ASN A 248 13.01 -36.58 -5.48
C ASN A 248 13.76 -37.42 -6.51
N GLN A 249 14.74 -36.84 -7.19
CA GLN A 249 15.41 -37.44 -8.35
C GLN A 249 16.80 -38.04 -8.04
N GLY A 250 17.15 -38.21 -6.76
CA GLY A 250 18.35 -38.96 -6.35
C GLY A 250 19.66 -38.22 -6.57
N LYS A 251 20.68 -38.85 -7.17
CA LYS A 251 22.09 -38.39 -7.04
C LYS A 251 22.67 -37.61 -8.23
N VAL A 252 21.95 -37.52 -9.35
CA VAL A 252 22.47 -36.86 -10.57
C VAL A 252 22.50 -35.34 -10.39
N VAL A 253 23.43 -34.63 -11.03
CA VAL A 253 23.37 -33.16 -11.03
C VAL A 253 22.16 -32.71 -11.85
N ARG A 254 21.30 -31.90 -11.24
CA ARG A 254 20.06 -31.40 -11.82
C ARG A 254 20.03 -29.88 -11.69
N ARG A 255 19.26 -29.24 -12.57
CA ARG A 255 19.00 -27.81 -12.49
C ARG A 255 17.52 -27.52 -12.67
N SER A 256 17.02 -26.61 -11.87
CA SER A 256 15.66 -26.07 -11.97
C SER A 256 15.68 -24.56 -11.85
N THR A 257 14.51 -23.94 -11.99
CA THR A 257 14.31 -22.55 -11.63
C THR A 257 13.49 -22.49 -10.36
N ALA A 258 13.95 -21.72 -9.38
CA ALA A 258 13.15 -21.39 -8.20
C ALA A 258 12.77 -19.91 -8.21
N ILE A 259 11.61 -19.60 -7.65
CA ILE A 259 11.10 -18.23 -7.52
C ILE A 259 10.71 -18.02 -6.06
N VAL A 260 11.20 -16.93 -5.47
CA VAL A 260 10.79 -16.45 -4.14
C VAL A 260 10.22 -15.06 -4.35
N ALA A 261 8.94 -14.87 -4.03
CA ALA A 261 8.29 -13.58 -4.20
C ALA A 261 7.46 -13.22 -2.98
N ASP A 262 7.43 -11.94 -2.63
CA ASP A 262 6.61 -11.44 -1.52
C ASP A 262 6.24 -9.97 -1.70
N THR A 263 5.22 -9.52 -0.96
CA THR A 263 4.89 -8.12 -0.75
C THR A 263 5.05 -7.79 0.73
N LEU A 264 6.10 -7.04 1.05
CA LEU A 264 6.45 -6.66 2.41
C LEU A 264 5.91 -5.27 2.75
N THR A 265 5.35 -5.11 3.94
CA THR A 265 5.17 -3.78 4.55
C THR A 265 6.51 -3.31 5.09
N LEU A 266 6.90 -2.09 4.73
CA LEU A 266 8.17 -1.51 5.16
C LEU A 266 8.03 -0.79 6.50
N PRO A 267 8.94 -1.04 7.46
CA PRO A 267 9.10 -0.21 8.64
C PRO A 267 9.32 1.26 8.28
N ALA A 268 8.80 2.18 9.09
CA ALA A 268 8.91 3.61 8.80
C ALA A 268 10.35 4.13 8.86
N ASP A 269 11.19 3.53 9.70
CA ASP A 269 12.62 3.82 9.84
C ASP A 269 13.47 3.37 8.64
N TYR A 270 12.89 2.62 7.69
CA TYR A 270 13.61 2.24 6.46
C TYR A 270 13.59 3.35 5.41
N ARG A 271 12.61 4.25 5.46
CA ARG A 271 12.41 5.30 4.45
C ARG A 271 13.61 6.24 4.37
N GLY A 272 14.11 6.47 3.17
CA GLY A 272 15.29 7.30 2.94
C GLY A 272 16.62 6.67 3.36
N THR A 273 16.61 5.39 3.75
CA THR A 273 17.82 4.63 4.12
C THR A 273 18.16 3.57 3.08
N SER A 274 19.29 2.88 3.23
CA SER A 274 19.63 1.71 2.41
C SER A 274 19.51 0.44 3.23
N GLN A 275 18.88 -0.59 2.65
CA GLN A 275 18.63 -1.87 3.29
C GLN A 275 19.19 -2.99 2.45
N VAL A 276 19.63 -4.07 3.09
CA VAL A 276 20.21 -5.21 2.39
C VAL A 276 19.11 -6.21 2.04
N LEU A 277 18.97 -6.53 0.76
CA LEU A 277 18.19 -7.66 0.26
C LEU A 277 19.09 -8.87 0.07
N TYR A 278 18.69 -10.01 0.62
CA TYR A 278 19.37 -11.28 0.41
C TYR A 278 18.43 -12.47 0.59
N LEU A 279 18.90 -13.67 0.25
CA LEU A 279 18.16 -14.91 0.42
C LEU A 279 18.69 -15.72 1.61
N GLN A 280 17.78 -16.49 2.21
CA GLN A 280 18.14 -17.56 3.13
C GLN A 280 17.60 -18.89 2.63
N ALA A 281 18.37 -19.95 2.90
CA ALA A 281 17.97 -21.33 2.69
C ALA A 281 17.82 -22.04 4.03
N ASN A 282 16.84 -22.93 4.12
CA ASN A 282 16.67 -23.88 5.21
C ASN A 282 16.52 -25.26 4.61
N MET A 283 17.52 -26.12 4.82
CA MET A 283 17.59 -27.46 4.26
C MET A 283 17.14 -28.47 5.31
N SER A 284 16.27 -29.39 4.92
CA SER A 284 15.74 -30.38 5.86
C SER A 284 16.82 -31.34 6.33
N LYS A 285 16.90 -31.62 7.63
CA LYS A 285 17.86 -32.59 8.19
C LYS A 285 17.62 -34.05 7.79
N ASN A 286 16.39 -34.36 7.38
CA ASN A 286 15.98 -35.70 6.99
C ASN A 286 16.32 -36.02 5.52
N TRP A 287 16.74 -35.00 4.75
CA TRP A 287 17.09 -35.12 3.35
C TRP A 287 18.56 -34.78 3.16
N LYS A 288 19.22 -35.49 2.25
CA LYS A 288 20.68 -35.39 2.10
C LYS A 288 21.14 -34.63 0.86
N GLY A 289 20.23 -34.33 -0.06
CA GLY A 289 20.56 -33.60 -1.27
C GLY A 289 21.00 -32.16 -1.00
N ASP A 290 21.92 -31.70 -1.83
CA ASP A 290 22.52 -30.38 -1.70
C ASP A 290 21.82 -29.40 -2.66
N LEU A 291 21.59 -28.18 -2.15
CA LEU A 291 21.16 -27.05 -2.96
C LEU A 291 22.36 -26.15 -3.26
N GLY A 292 22.54 -25.76 -4.52
CA GLY A 292 23.75 -25.09 -4.98
C GLY A 292 23.53 -24.00 -6.02
N THR A 293 24.47 -23.07 -6.10
CA THR A 293 24.61 -22.11 -7.19
C THR A 293 26.04 -22.10 -7.69
N ASP A 294 26.25 -21.93 -8.99
CA ASP A 294 27.57 -21.87 -9.62
C ASP A 294 27.52 -21.05 -10.92
N ALA A 295 28.55 -21.15 -11.77
CA ALA A 295 28.63 -20.44 -13.05
C ALA A 295 27.47 -20.73 -14.04
N GLY A 296 26.66 -21.77 -13.79
CA GLY A 296 25.44 -22.06 -14.55
C GLY A 296 24.18 -21.44 -13.94
N THR A 297 24.31 -20.59 -12.92
CA THR A 297 23.18 -19.97 -12.20
C THR A 297 23.14 -18.46 -12.45
N SER A 298 21.94 -17.93 -12.72
CA SER A 298 21.67 -16.48 -12.72
C SER A 298 20.62 -16.16 -11.68
N ILE A 299 20.88 -15.14 -10.87
CA ILE A 299 19.98 -14.72 -9.80
C ILE A 299 19.54 -13.29 -10.10
N ILE A 300 18.23 -13.08 -10.14
CA ILE A 300 17.63 -11.80 -10.50
C ILE A 300 16.66 -11.42 -9.39
N ALA A 301 16.86 -10.27 -8.76
CA ALA A 301 15.89 -9.65 -7.86
C ALA A 301 15.23 -8.48 -8.56
N ASP A 302 13.92 -8.60 -8.76
CA ASP A 302 13.04 -7.57 -9.27
C ASP A 302 12.34 -6.89 -8.10
N VAL A 303 12.64 -5.62 -7.89
CA VAL A 303 12.32 -4.87 -6.67
C VAL A 303 11.47 -3.68 -7.07
N GLU A 304 10.22 -3.63 -6.60
CA GLU A 304 9.29 -2.52 -6.81
C GLU A 304 8.84 -1.93 -5.47
N PHE A 305 9.16 -0.65 -5.24
CA PHE A 305 8.62 0.11 -4.12
C PHE A 305 7.27 0.72 -4.50
N THR A 306 6.33 0.74 -3.56
CA THR A 306 5.01 1.37 -3.76
C THR A 306 4.60 2.24 -2.57
N GLU A 307 3.96 3.37 -2.87
CA GLU A 307 3.39 4.28 -1.87
C GLU A 307 2.03 3.77 -1.39
N GLY A 308 1.73 4.01 -0.11
CA GLY A 308 0.50 3.60 0.53
C GLY A 308 0.28 4.39 1.83
N PRO A 309 -0.92 4.34 2.42
CA PRO A 309 -1.21 5.04 3.67
C PRO A 309 -0.38 4.51 4.86
N VAL A 310 -0.08 5.38 5.84
CA VAL A 310 0.75 5.07 7.02
C VAL A 310 0.10 5.41 8.35
#